data_AF-A0A9D6E1M0-F1
#
_entry.id   AF-A0A9D6E1M0-F1
#
_cell.length_a   1.000
_cell.length_b   1.000
_cell.length_c   1.000
_cell.angle_alpha   90.00
_cell.angle_beta   90.00
_cell.angle_gamma   90.00
#
_symmetry.space_group_name_H-M   'P 1'
#
loop_
_entity.id
_entity.type
_entity.pdbx_description
1 polymer ?
#
loop_
_entity_poly.entity_id
_entity_poly.type
_entity_poly.pdbx_seq_one_letter_code
_entity_poly.pdbx_strand_id
1 'polypeptide(L)'
;MTNPGQFFACCGLLEVAHRLWPGVEGWFEDNAFSIAAPLAKNCLDLLVDRLRSARLCSDYEVADDKTCPLRLQDRNSVAPPTAPLSLRLDWWLDEAGVGSSLKTWAGQQRVTVISRAMLHTAAMDHGIGEKWLDRGLIAKDPDTPGKVVEPFCLDARRFVHSLDTGFSLDVQQASVTAYPATEFFALVGLQRFRPKSTSDRRSFDYWTWSQALSAPVAAGVACGAVPILGRRGYRFSLRFRDDQKRYKAFSFATQIGGDL
;
A
#
# COMPACT_ATOMS: atom_id res chain seq x y z
N MET A 1 -10.56 8.72 -7.11
CA MET A 1 -9.89 7.48 -6.66
C MET A 1 -10.61 6.98 -5.41
N THR A 2 -11.66 6.16 -5.57
CA THR A 2 -12.53 5.69 -4.47
C THR A 2 -12.02 4.43 -3.76
N ASN A 3 -11.03 3.74 -4.33
CA ASN A 3 -10.35 2.65 -3.63
C ASN A 3 -9.17 3.21 -2.82
N PRO A 4 -9.24 3.27 -1.48
CA PRO A 4 -8.16 3.79 -0.66
C PRO A 4 -6.87 2.98 -0.81
N GLY A 5 -6.95 1.66 -1.01
CA GLY A 5 -5.76 0.83 -1.27
C GLY A 5 -5.00 1.30 -2.50
N GLN A 6 -5.69 1.56 -3.60
CA GLN A 6 -5.06 2.08 -4.82
C GLN A 6 -4.52 3.50 -4.65
N PHE A 7 -5.22 4.36 -3.91
CA PHE A 7 -4.73 5.68 -3.57
C PHE A 7 -3.39 5.59 -2.80
N PHE A 8 -3.34 4.82 -1.72
CA PHE A 8 -2.11 4.66 -0.95
C PHE A 8 -1.03 3.92 -1.72
N ALA A 9 -1.40 3.04 -2.66
CA ALA A 9 -0.44 2.40 -3.57
C ALA A 9 0.21 3.41 -4.52
N CYS A 10 -0.56 4.35 -5.08
CA CYS A 10 -0.02 5.47 -5.86
C CYS A 10 0.95 6.31 -5.00
N CYS A 11 0.57 6.61 -3.76
CA CYS A 11 1.43 7.30 -2.81
C CYS A 11 2.72 6.50 -2.47
N GLY A 12 2.63 5.19 -2.35
CA GLY A 12 3.78 4.31 -2.10
C GLY A 12 4.74 4.26 -3.29
N LEU A 13 4.21 4.21 -4.51
CA LEU A 13 5.01 4.36 -5.73
C LEU A 13 5.76 5.69 -5.75
N LEU A 14 5.07 6.80 -5.42
CA LEU A 14 5.69 8.12 -5.32
C LEU A 14 6.77 8.17 -4.23
N GLU A 15 6.56 7.56 -3.06
CA GLU A 15 7.59 7.50 -1.99
C GLU A 15 8.85 6.76 -2.46
N VAL A 16 8.68 5.60 -3.10
CA VAL A 16 9.82 4.83 -3.63
C VAL A 16 10.53 5.63 -4.72
N ALA A 17 9.79 6.17 -5.69
CA ALA A 17 10.36 6.94 -6.79
C ALA A 17 11.10 8.20 -6.28
N HIS A 18 10.53 8.93 -5.32
CA HIS A 18 11.16 10.11 -4.69
C HIS A 18 12.47 9.78 -3.99
N ARG A 19 12.60 8.58 -3.41
CA ARG A 19 13.86 8.12 -2.80
C ARG A 19 14.90 7.72 -3.84
N LEU A 20 14.47 7.18 -4.97
CA LEU A 20 15.37 6.70 -6.01
C LEU A 20 15.91 7.85 -6.88
N TRP A 21 15.06 8.84 -7.18
CA TRP A 21 15.37 9.91 -8.13
C TRP A 21 15.05 11.29 -7.55
N PRO A 22 16.05 12.18 -7.47
CA PRO A 22 15.82 13.57 -7.10
C PRO A 22 14.85 14.28 -8.06
N GLY A 23 13.99 15.13 -7.51
CA GLY A 23 13.05 15.94 -8.30
C GLY A 23 11.83 15.17 -8.82
N VAL A 24 11.57 13.96 -8.32
CA VAL A 24 10.33 13.24 -8.66
C VAL A 24 9.12 13.92 -8.05
N GLU A 25 8.09 14.02 -8.88
CA GLU A 25 6.77 14.55 -8.54
C GLU A 25 5.68 13.59 -9.02
N GLY A 26 4.54 13.61 -8.34
CA GLY A 26 3.36 12.85 -8.77
C GLY A 26 2.06 13.61 -8.58
N TRP A 27 1.03 13.25 -9.35
CA TRP A 27 -0.29 13.88 -9.34
C TRP A 27 -1.37 12.92 -9.85
N PHE A 28 -2.63 13.23 -9.53
CA PHE A 28 -3.81 12.53 -10.04
C PHE A 28 -4.46 13.35 -11.16
N GLU A 29 -4.74 12.71 -12.29
CA GLU A 29 -5.36 13.31 -13.47
C GLU A 29 -6.12 12.24 -14.25
N ASP A 30 -7.32 12.56 -14.74
CA ASP A 30 -8.10 11.70 -15.64
C ASP A 30 -8.19 10.20 -15.27
N ASN A 31 -8.42 9.93 -13.98
CA ASN A 31 -8.46 8.58 -13.38
C ASN A 31 -7.13 7.82 -13.35
N ALA A 32 -6.03 8.46 -13.75
CA ALA A 32 -4.68 7.95 -13.62
C ALA A 32 -3.93 8.63 -12.47
N PHE A 33 -2.84 7.99 -12.07
CA PHE A 33 -1.80 8.59 -11.26
C PHE A 33 -0.52 8.65 -12.07
N SER A 34 0.04 9.84 -12.19
CA SER A 34 1.22 10.12 -12.99
C SER A 34 2.41 10.41 -12.10
N ILE A 35 3.59 9.95 -12.52
CA ILE A 35 4.86 10.26 -11.88
C ILE A 35 5.79 10.83 -12.95
N ALA A 36 6.31 12.04 -12.71
CA ALA A 36 7.37 12.63 -13.51
C ALA A 36 8.71 12.44 -12.80
N ALA A 37 9.67 11.83 -13.49
CA ALA A 37 11.04 11.66 -13.02
C ALA A 37 11.99 12.33 -14.01
N PRO A 38 12.49 13.55 -13.73
CA PRO A 38 13.27 14.34 -14.69
C PRO A 38 14.53 13.63 -15.21
N LEU A 39 15.09 12.72 -14.40
CA LEU A 39 16.35 12.04 -14.67
C LEU A 39 16.19 10.57 -15.09
N ALA A 40 14.95 10.05 -15.21
CA ALA A 40 14.70 8.64 -15.49
C ALA A 40 13.72 8.46 -16.66
N LYS A 41 14.25 8.10 -17.84
CA LYS A 41 13.43 7.50 -18.91
C LYS A 41 13.04 6.08 -18.49
N ASN A 42 11.84 5.63 -18.87
CA ASN A 42 11.30 4.31 -18.49
C ASN A 42 11.31 4.08 -16.96
N CYS A 43 10.88 5.09 -16.21
CA CYS A 43 10.92 5.08 -14.74
C CYS A 43 10.18 3.88 -14.12
N LEU A 44 9.11 3.39 -14.75
CA LEU A 44 8.37 2.23 -14.25
C LEU A 44 9.20 0.93 -14.34
N ASP A 45 9.84 0.66 -15.47
CA ASP A 45 10.67 -0.54 -15.65
C ASP A 45 11.86 -0.53 -14.69
N LEU A 46 12.52 0.64 -14.56
CA LEU A 46 13.62 0.82 -13.61
C LEU A 46 13.16 0.63 -12.16
N LEU A 47 11.98 1.14 -11.78
CA LEU A 47 11.40 0.94 -10.45
C LEU A 47 11.16 -0.55 -10.20
N VAL A 48 10.61 -1.24 -11.18
CA VAL A 48 10.31 -2.67 -11.10
C VAL A 48 11.58 -3.50 -10.97
N ASP A 49 12.59 -3.25 -11.79
CA ASP A 49 13.88 -3.93 -11.69
C ASP A 49 14.54 -3.69 -10.33
N ARG A 50 14.42 -2.46 -9.81
CA ARG A 50 14.88 -2.17 -8.45
C ARG A 50 14.12 -2.96 -7.40
N LEU A 51 12.80 -3.08 -7.50
CA LEU A 51 12.00 -3.90 -6.58
C LEU A 51 12.29 -5.39 -6.69
N ARG A 52 12.56 -5.92 -7.89
CA ARG A 52 13.01 -7.31 -8.10
C ARG A 52 14.34 -7.58 -7.38
N SER A 53 15.24 -6.59 -7.39
CA SER A 53 16.54 -6.66 -6.72
C SER A 53 16.50 -6.28 -5.23
N ALA A 54 15.40 -5.72 -4.74
CA ALA A 54 15.26 -5.29 -3.37
C ALA A 54 15.12 -6.49 -2.43
N ARG A 55 15.39 -6.25 -1.15
CA ARG A 55 15.10 -7.15 -0.05
C ARG A 55 14.18 -6.45 0.94
N LEU A 56 13.19 -7.19 1.41
CA LEU A 56 12.37 -6.82 2.55
C LEU A 56 12.72 -7.75 3.70
N CYS A 57 13.30 -7.21 4.77
CA CYS A 57 13.66 -7.96 5.97
C CYS A 57 13.01 -7.35 7.21
N SER A 58 12.83 -8.16 8.26
CA SER A 58 12.58 -7.62 9.60
C SER A 58 13.77 -6.77 10.04
N ASP A 59 13.50 -5.65 10.69
CA ASP A 59 14.54 -4.91 11.41
C ASP A 59 14.97 -5.78 12.60
N TYR A 60 16.26 -6.16 12.65
CA TYR A 60 16.82 -7.28 13.43
C TYR A 60 16.72 -7.15 14.97
N GLU A 61 16.06 -6.11 15.47
CA GLU A 61 15.98 -5.80 16.90
C GLU A 61 14.76 -6.41 17.61
N VAL A 62 13.83 -7.05 16.88
CA VAL A 62 12.55 -7.51 17.45
C VAL A 62 12.27 -8.99 17.13
N ALA A 63 12.11 -9.81 18.17
CA ALA A 63 11.82 -11.25 18.07
C ALA A 63 10.39 -11.57 17.60
N ASP A 64 9.47 -10.60 17.62
CA ASP A 64 8.09 -10.76 17.16
C ASP A 64 7.97 -10.54 15.64
N ASP A 65 7.90 -11.63 14.88
CA ASP A 65 7.75 -11.57 13.43
C ASP A 65 6.34 -11.17 12.94
N LYS A 66 5.39 -11.01 13.86
CA LYS A 66 3.99 -10.65 13.54
C LYS A 66 3.83 -9.17 13.28
N THR A 67 4.49 -8.34 14.08
CA THR A 67 4.37 -6.88 14.01
C THR A 67 5.70 -6.14 13.99
N CYS A 68 6.84 -6.83 13.83
CA CYS A 68 8.14 -6.17 13.75
C CYS A 68 8.22 -5.13 12.61
N PRO A 69 8.98 -4.03 12.82
CA PRO A 69 9.36 -3.14 11.73
C PRO A 69 9.97 -3.90 10.56
N LEU A 70 9.70 -3.43 9.34
CA LEU A 70 10.32 -3.93 8.13
C LEU A 70 11.29 -2.93 7.56
N ARG A 71 12.29 -3.42 6.82
CA ARG A 71 13.24 -2.60 6.07
C ARG A 71 13.23 -3.05 4.62
N LEU A 72 12.81 -2.15 3.73
CA LEU A 72 12.93 -2.28 2.29
C LEU A 72 14.24 -1.64 1.86
N GLN A 73 15.16 -2.44 1.33
CA GLN A 73 16.48 -1.96 0.93
C GLN A 73 17.02 -2.68 -0.30
N ASP A 74 17.96 -2.05 -1.00
CA ASP A 74 18.68 -2.74 -2.08
C ASP A 74 19.47 -3.95 -1.53
N ARG A 75 19.56 -5.04 -2.29
CA ARG A 75 20.43 -6.19 -1.94
C ARG A 75 21.91 -5.87 -2.13
N ASN A 76 22.21 -5.08 -3.16
CA ASN A 76 23.55 -4.74 -3.58
C ASN A 76 23.72 -3.22 -3.58
N SER A 77 24.96 -2.74 -3.42
CA SER A 77 25.27 -1.33 -3.63
C SER A 77 24.87 -0.89 -5.04
N VAL A 78 24.28 0.29 -5.16
CA VAL A 78 23.79 0.81 -6.43
C VAL A 78 24.67 1.95 -6.90
N ALA A 79 25.05 1.91 -8.19
CA ALA A 79 25.82 2.97 -8.81
C ALA A 79 24.93 4.21 -9.09
N PRO A 80 25.50 5.42 -9.10
CA PRO A 80 24.80 6.64 -9.54
C PRO A 80 24.17 6.49 -10.94
N PRO A 81 23.10 7.22 -11.28
CA PRO A 81 22.57 8.42 -10.59
C PRO A 81 21.48 8.13 -9.55
N THR A 82 21.12 6.86 -9.31
CA THR A 82 20.05 6.51 -8.37
C THR A 82 20.56 6.43 -6.94
N ALA A 83 19.79 6.93 -5.99
CA ALA A 83 20.13 6.78 -4.58
C ALA A 83 19.90 5.34 -4.10
N PRO A 84 20.63 4.88 -3.06
CA PRO A 84 20.35 3.60 -2.41
C PRO A 84 18.96 3.64 -1.75
N LEU A 85 18.16 2.62 -2.03
CA LEU A 85 16.86 2.41 -1.39
C LEU A 85 17.10 1.90 0.03
N SER A 86 16.60 2.64 1.02
CA SER A 86 16.54 2.21 2.42
C SER A 86 15.34 2.87 3.09
N LEU A 87 14.26 2.11 3.24
CA LEU A 87 13.00 2.56 3.81
C LEU A 87 12.58 1.63 4.95
N ARG A 88 12.46 2.18 6.15
CA ARG A 88 11.85 1.49 7.28
C ARG A 88 10.34 1.66 7.21
N LEU A 89 9.60 0.55 7.36
CA LEU A 89 8.16 0.49 7.45
C LEU A 89 7.80 0.03 8.86
N ASP A 90 7.18 0.91 9.63
CA ASP A 90 6.79 0.67 11.02
C ASP A 90 5.58 1.49 11.42
N TRP A 91 4.86 2.03 10.43
CA TRP A 91 3.76 2.94 10.69
C TRP A 91 2.68 2.39 11.60
N TRP A 92 2.49 1.06 11.64
CA TRP A 92 1.51 0.40 12.50
C TRP A 92 1.90 0.38 13.99
N LEU A 93 3.15 0.71 14.31
CA LEU A 93 3.66 0.87 15.68
C LEU A 93 3.58 2.31 16.18
N ASP A 94 3.21 3.26 15.32
CA ASP A 94 3.03 4.65 15.68
C ASP A 94 1.75 4.82 16.51
N GLU A 95 1.93 4.94 17.83
CA GLU A 95 0.85 5.19 18.80
C GLU A 95 0.41 6.66 18.83
N ALA A 96 1.27 7.60 18.43
CA ALA A 96 0.95 9.02 18.38
C ALA A 96 0.09 9.37 17.15
N GLY A 97 0.26 8.62 16.06
CA GLY A 97 -0.50 8.74 14.84
C GLY A 97 -1.69 7.79 14.73
N VAL A 98 -2.09 7.53 13.49
CA VAL A 98 -3.20 6.63 13.13
C VAL A 98 -2.74 5.18 12.95
N GLY A 99 -1.52 4.85 13.38
CA GLY A 99 -0.82 3.64 13.02
C GLY A 99 -1.53 2.37 13.44
N SER A 100 -1.72 2.22 14.73
CA SER A 100 -2.37 1.02 15.31
C SER A 100 -3.85 0.91 14.93
N SER A 101 -4.55 2.04 14.74
CA SER A 101 -5.97 2.05 14.40
C SER A 101 -6.23 1.60 12.96
N LEU A 102 -5.35 1.97 12.02
CA LEU A 102 -5.37 1.59 10.59
C LEU A 102 -4.96 0.14 10.32
N LYS A 103 -4.20 -0.49 11.21
CA LYS A 103 -3.68 -1.85 11.04
C LYS A 103 -4.81 -2.86 10.77
N THR A 104 -4.64 -3.69 9.72
CA THR A 104 -5.64 -4.66 9.25
C THR A 104 -5.33 -6.13 9.56
N TRP A 105 -4.12 -6.43 10.02
CA TRP A 105 -3.67 -7.79 10.36
C TRP A 105 -3.60 -8.02 11.87
N ALA A 106 -3.85 -9.28 12.27
CA ALA A 106 -3.85 -9.70 13.68
C ALA A 106 -3.62 -11.22 13.83
N GLY A 107 -3.50 -11.69 15.08
CA GLY A 107 -3.48 -13.12 15.40
C GLY A 107 -2.20 -13.83 14.95
N GLN A 108 -2.32 -14.76 14.00
CA GLN A 108 -1.19 -15.51 13.43
C GLN A 108 -0.66 -14.90 12.12
N GLN A 109 -1.25 -13.79 11.66
CA GLN A 109 -0.76 -13.09 10.46
C GLN A 109 0.59 -12.44 10.74
N ARG A 110 1.57 -12.72 9.87
CA ARG A 110 2.93 -12.21 9.98
C ARG A 110 3.17 -11.11 8.96
N VAL A 111 3.43 -9.89 9.41
CA VAL A 111 3.66 -8.73 8.53
C VAL A 111 4.80 -8.98 7.55
N THR A 112 5.86 -9.66 8.00
CA THR A 112 7.00 -10.08 7.18
C THR A 112 6.60 -11.01 6.03
N VAL A 113 5.82 -12.06 6.32
CA VAL A 113 5.38 -13.06 5.34
C VAL A 113 4.45 -12.42 4.30
N ILE A 114 3.43 -11.68 4.76
CA ILE A 114 2.45 -11.04 3.86
C ILE A 114 3.17 -10.05 2.94
N SER A 115 3.99 -9.16 3.50
CA SER A 115 4.67 -8.14 2.69
C SER A 115 5.63 -8.73 1.67
N ARG A 116 6.37 -9.79 2.02
CA ARG A 116 7.29 -10.47 1.09
C ARG A 116 6.53 -11.20 -0.02
N ALA A 117 5.42 -11.86 0.30
CA ALA A 117 4.56 -12.49 -0.70
C ALA A 117 3.98 -11.46 -1.68
N MET A 118 3.49 -10.33 -1.18
CA MET A 118 2.94 -9.26 -2.04
C MET A 118 4.02 -8.62 -2.92
N LEU A 119 5.18 -8.26 -2.35
CA LEU A 119 6.31 -7.71 -3.10
C LEU A 119 6.79 -8.68 -4.18
N HIS A 120 7.07 -9.94 -3.82
CA HIS A 120 7.57 -10.94 -4.75
C HIS A 120 6.59 -11.15 -5.92
N THR A 121 5.30 -11.32 -5.60
CA THR A 121 4.27 -11.54 -6.62
C THR A 121 4.09 -10.32 -7.53
N ALA A 122 4.12 -9.10 -6.97
CA ALA A 122 4.04 -7.86 -7.75
C ALA A 122 5.24 -7.67 -8.67
N ALA A 123 6.45 -7.95 -8.18
CA ALA A 123 7.70 -7.74 -8.91
C ALA A 123 7.93 -8.79 -10.03
N MET A 124 7.40 -10.00 -9.86
CA MET A 124 7.48 -11.09 -10.84
C MET A 124 6.34 -11.08 -11.86
N ASP A 125 5.39 -10.14 -11.76
CA ASP A 125 4.32 -10.01 -12.74
C ASP A 125 4.90 -9.60 -14.10
N HIS A 126 4.58 -10.36 -15.15
CA HIS A 126 5.01 -10.06 -16.52
C HIS A 126 4.07 -9.07 -17.23
N GLY A 127 2.90 -8.76 -16.63
CA GLY A 127 1.92 -7.82 -17.17
C GLY A 127 2.03 -6.41 -16.56
N ILE A 128 3.23 -6.00 -16.15
CA ILE A 128 3.48 -4.66 -15.61
C ILE A 128 3.22 -3.61 -16.70
N GLY A 129 2.49 -2.57 -16.32
CA GLY A 129 2.10 -1.47 -17.18
C GLY A 129 1.12 -0.55 -16.45
N GLU A 130 0.35 0.24 -17.18
CA GLU A 130 -0.59 1.23 -16.61
C GLU A 130 -1.61 0.62 -15.64
N LYS A 131 -1.93 -0.67 -15.81
CA LYS A 131 -2.89 -1.41 -14.98
C LYS A 131 -2.23 -2.24 -13.88
N TRP A 132 -0.95 -2.03 -13.54
CA TRP A 132 -0.24 -2.88 -12.59
C TRP A 132 -0.94 -2.99 -11.22
N LEU A 133 -1.49 -1.88 -10.72
CA LEU A 133 -2.27 -1.85 -9.47
C LEU A 133 -3.63 -2.58 -9.57
N ASP A 134 -4.12 -2.86 -10.78
CA ASP A 134 -5.38 -3.56 -11.03
C ASP A 134 -5.23 -5.06 -11.26
N ARG A 135 -3.99 -5.58 -11.22
CA ARG A 135 -3.73 -6.99 -11.53
C ARG A 135 -3.98 -7.88 -10.31
N GLY A 136 -5.02 -8.70 -10.45
CA GLY A 136 -5.36 -9.74 -9.49
C GLY A 136 -4.49 -10.98 -9.68
N LEU A 137 -3.75 -11.41 -8.66
CA LEU A 137 -2.86 -12.57 -8.69
C LEU A 137 -2.95 -13.39 -7.39
N ILE A 138 -2.65 -14.69 -7.46
CA ILE A 138 -2.50 -15.53 -6.26
C ILE A 138 -1.11 -15.29 -5.69
N ALA A 139 -1.03 -14.68 -4.52
CA ALA A 139 0.24 -14.46 -3.84
C ALA A 139 0.70 -15.73 -3.12
N LYS A 140 1.97 -16.09 -3.31
CA LYS A 140 2.60 -17.24 -2.67
C LYS A 140 3.77 -16.81 -1.81
N ASP A 141 4.01 -17.53 -0.73
CA ASP A 141 5.17 -17.36 0.13
C ASP A 141 6.45 -17.71 -0.67
N PRO A 142 7.37 -16.76 -0.90
CA PRO A 142 8.57 -17.03 -1.69
C PRO A 142 9.54 -18.02 -1.00
N ASP A 143 9.43 -18.20 0.31
CA ASP A 143 10.28 -19.13 1.07
C ASP A 143 9.63 -20.50 1.28
N THR A 144 8.31 -20.62 1.07
CA THR A 144 7.57 -21.87 1.28
C THR A 144 6.80 -22.25 0.01
N PRO A 145 7.37 -23.10 -0.86
CA PRO A 145 6.74 -23.48 -2.12
C PRO A 145 5.29 -23.96 -1.95
N GLY A 146 4.39 -23.48 -2.80
CA GLY A 146 2.97 -23.86 -2.82
C GLY A 146 2.10 -23.20 -1.75
N LYS A 147 2.67 -22.55 -0.72
CA LYS A 147 1.90 -21.90 0.32
C LYS A 147 1.31 -20.57 -0.18
N VAL A 148 -0.01 -20.51 -0.28
CA VAL A 148 -0.75 -19.28 -0.57
C VAL A 148 -0.76 -18.36 0.65
N VAL A 149 -0.69 -17.05 0.42
CA VAL A 149 -0.65 -16.04 1.48
C VAL A 149 -1.80 -15.05 1.30
N GLU A 150 -2.63 -14.92 2.34
CA GLU A 150 -3.68 -13.91 2.39
C GLU A 150 -3.09 -12.48 2.45
N PRO A 151 -3.65 -11.50 1.72
CA PRO A 151 -3.19 -10.12 1.74
C PRO A 151 -3.56 -9.39 3.03
N PHE A 152 -3.09 -8.14 3.16
CA PHE A 152 -3.47 -7.25 4.24
C PHE A 152 -4.93 -6.78 4.15
N CYS A 153 -5.56 -6.86 2.97
CA CYS A 153 -6.86 -6.27 2.66
C CYS A 153 -6.86 -4.74 2.80
N LEU A 154 -5.77 -4.12 2.35
CA LEU A 154 -5.71 -2.67 2.12
C LEU A 154 -6.42 -2.31 0.82
N ASP A 155 -6.50 -3.22 -0.15
CA ASP A 155 -7.33 -3.06 -1.34
C ASP A 155 -8.81 -3.28 -1.01
N ALA A 156 -9.65 -2.27 -1.24
CA ALA A 156 -11.09 -2.36 -0.94
C ALA A 156 -11.83 -3.42 -1.77
N ARG A 157 -11.30 -3.82 -2.94
CA ARG A 157 -11.84 -4.93 -3.76
C ARG A 157 -11.71 -6.28 -3.07
N ARG A 158 -10.85 -6.38 -2.06
CA ARG A 158 -10.66 -7.58 -1.22
C ARG A 158 -11.57 -7.61 0.00
N PHE A 159 -12.45 -6.61 0.17
CA PHE A 159 -13.51 -6.75 1.16
C PHE A 159 -14.43 -7.90 0.73
N VAL A 160 -14.40 -8.99 1.50
CA VAL A 160 -15.30 -10.13 1.35
C VAL A 160 -15.75 -10.50 2.75
N HIS A 161 -17.01 -10.23 3.10
CA HIS A 161 -17.61 -10.82 4.30
C HIS A 161 -18.08 -12.23 3.97
N SER A 162 -18.05 -13.16 4.92
CA SER A 162 -18.57 -14.53 4.76
C SER A 162 -20.05 -14.58 4.32
N LEU A 163 -20.81 -13.51 4.62
CA LEU A 163 -22.19 -13.32 4.20
C LEU A 163 -22.30 -12.93 2.71
N ASP A 164 -21.29 -12.27 2.16
CA ASP A 164 -21.26 -11.84 0.76
C ASP A 164 -20.92 -13.00 -0.19
N THR A 165 -20.20 -14.03 0.29
CA THR A 165 -19.88 -15.24 -0.48
C THR A 165 -20.85 -16.39 -0.26
N GLY A 166 -21.75 -16.31 0.73
CA GLY A 166 -22.69 -17.39 1.07
C GLY A 166 -22.06 -18.64 1.68
N PHE A 167 -20.73 -18.66 1.84
CA PHE A 167 -19.95 -19.72 2.49
C PHE A 167 -18.59 -19.17 2.97
N SER A 168 -17.98 -19.83 3.96
CA SER A 168 -16.63 -19.51 4.43
C SER A 168 -15.58 -20.01 3.45
N LEU A 169 -14.75 -19.11 2.91
CA LEU A 169 -13.63 -19.45 2.02
C LEU A 169 -12.56 -20.27 2.73
N ASP A 170 -12.41 -20.10 4.05
CA ASP A 170 -11.46 -20.88 4.88
C ASP A 170 -11.79 -22.38 4.86
N VAL A 171 -13.07 -22.74 4.70
CA VAL A 171 -13.53 -24.14 4.65
C VAL A 171 -13.29 -24.77 3.28
N GLN A 172 -13.23 -23.96 2.21
CA GLN A 172 -13.13 -24.46 0.83
C GLN A 172 -11.70 -24.52 0.27
N GLN A 173 -10.67 -24.11 1.02
CA GLN A 173 -9.26 -24.07 0.57
C GLN A 173 -9.06 -23.36 -0.79
N ALA A 174 -9.98 -22.48 -1.17
CA ALA A 174 -9.94 -21.80 -2.46
C ALA A 174 -8.84 -20.71 -2.42
N SER A 175 -7.94 -20.74 -3.40
CA SER A 175 -6.90 -19.71 -3.53
C SER A 175 -7.57 -18.39 -3.91
N VAL A 176 -7.49 -17.39 -3.01
CA VAL A 176 -8.16 -16.12 -3.26
C VAL A 176 -7.22 -15.14 -3.97
N THR A 177 -7.71 -14.54 -5.05
CA THR A 177 -6.99 -13.53 -5.82
C THR A 177 -6.72 -12.30 -4.95
N ALA A 178 -5.45 -11.96 -4.77
CA ALA A 178 -4.98 -10.71 -4.15
C ALA A 178 -4.69 -9.66 -5.23
N TYR A 179 -4.43 -8.41 -4.84
CA TYR A 179 -3.91 -7.35 -5.74
C TYR A 179 -2.51 -6.95 -5.25
N PRO A 180 -1.46 -7.74 -5.54
CA PRO A 180 -0.21 -7.67 -4.80
C PRO A 180 0.51 -6.32 -4.88
N ALA A 181 0.49 -5.68 -6.05
CA ALA A 181 1.08 -4.36 -6.23
C ALA A 181 0.34 -3.32 -5.37
N THR A 182 -1.00 -3.33 -5.39
CA THR A 182 -1.81 -2.44 -4.55
C THR A 182 -1.57 -2.69 -3.07
N GLU A 183 -1.60 -3.94 -2.62
CA GLU A 183 -1.39 -4.29 -1.21
C GLU A 183 0.01 -3.87 -0.72
N PHE A 184 1.05 -4.18 -1.50
CA PHE A 184 2.43 -3.83 -1.13
C PHE A 184 2.66 -2.32 -1.13
N PHE A 185 2.31 -1.62 -2.21
CA PHE A 185 2.55 -0.17 -2.25
C PHE A 185 1.62 0.59 -1.32
N ALA A 186 0.42 0.10 -0.99
CA ALA A 186 -0.41 0.71 0.03
C ALA A 186 0.27 0.64 1.40
N LEU A 187 0.88 -0.50 1.76
CA LEU A 187 1.68 -0.64 2.98
C LEU A 187 2.85 0.36 3.00
N VAL A 188 3.50 0.58 1.85
CA VAL A 188 4.61 1.54 1.70
C VAL A 188 4.10 2.99 1.80
N GLY A 189 3.04 3.34 1.07
CA GLY A 189 2.45 4.68 1.02
C GLY A 189 1.94 5.12 2.39
N LEU A 190 1.16 4.25 3.04
CA LEU A 190 1.41 3.82 4.41
C LEU A 190 2.28 4.73 5.27
N GLN A 191 3.59 4.52 5.11
CA GLN A 191 4.69 5.04 5.92
C GLN A 191 4.85 6.56 5.90
N ARG A 192 4.42 7.26 4.85
CA ARG A 192 4.46 8.73 4.80
C ARG A 192 3.07 9.35 4.71
N PHE A 193 2.20 8.78 3.89
CA PHE A 193 0.91 9.34 3.52
C PHE A 193 -0.17 8.86 4.49
N ARG A 194 -0.08 9.28 5.76
CA ARG A 194 -1.10 8.94 6.77
C ARG A 194 -2.41 9.68 6.47
N PRO A 195 -3.56 9.00 6.42
CA PRO A 195 -4.84 9.69 6.33
C PRO A 195 -5.17 10.40 7.64
N LYS A 196 -6.12 11.33 7.56
CA LYS A 196 -6.63 12.06 8.71
C LYS A 196 -7.69 11.25 9.45
N SER A 197 -7.54 11.07 10.76
CA SER A 197 -8.60 10.52 11.60
C SER A 197 -9.84 11.41 11.59
N THR A 198 -11.01 10.77 11.65
CA THR A 198 -12.29 11.45 11.88
C THR A 198 -12.75 11.27 13.33
N SER A 199 -13.92 11.79 13.68
CA SER A 199 -14.55 11.53 14.98
C SER A 199 -14.92 10.05 15.18
N ASP A 200 -15.18 9.31 14.09
CA ASP A 200 -15.31 7.85 14.14
C ASP A 200 -13.91 7.21 14.05
N ARG A 201 -13.56 6.43 15.08
CA ARG A 201 -12.25 5.78 15.26
C ARG A 201 -11.84 4.83 14.12
N ARG A 202 -12.79 4.41 13.28
CA ARG A 202 -12.54 3.53 12.14
C ARG A 202 -12.69 4.23 10.79
N SER A 203 -12.97 5.52 10.78
CA SER A 203 -13.15 6.29 9.55
C SER A 203 -12.05 7.31 9.38
N PHE A 204 -11.57 7.41 8.14
CA PHE A 204 -10.37 8.15 7.79
C PHE A 204 -10.60 8.93 6.50
N ASP A 205 -10.08 10.15 6.47
CA ASP A 205 -10.16 11.03 5.32
C ASP A 205 -8.81 11.10 4.61
N TYR A 206 -8.84 11.12 3.28
CA TYR A 206 -7.69 11.41 2.44
C TYR A 206 -8.07 12.34 1.29
N TRP A 207 -7.08 13.03 0.73
CA TRP A 207 -7.30 13.94 -0.38
C TRP A 207 -6.40 13.60 -1.56
N THR A 208 -6.99 13.58 -2.76
CA THR A 208 -6.24 13.55 -4.02
C THR A 208 -5.92 14.97 -4.46
N TRP A 209 -4.92 15.11 -5.31
CA TRP A 209 -4.44 16.39 -5.83
C TRP A 209 -4.09 16.29 -7.31
N SER A 210 -4.17 17.40 -8.05
CA SER A 210 -3.87 17.46 -9.49
C SER A 210 -2.57 18.17 -9.83
N GLN A 211 -1.95 18.87 -8.90
CA GLN A 211 -0.68 19.57 -9.10
C GLN A 211 0.49 18.58 -8.99
N ALA A 212 1.55 18.72 -9.79
CA ALA A 212 2.75 17.90 -9.60
C ALA A 212 3.39 18.24 -8.25
N LEU A 213 3.48 17.26 -7.35
CA LEU A 213 4.01 17.44 -5.99
C LEU A 213 5.04 16.37 -5.65
N SER A 214 6.11 16.78 -4.96
CA SER A 214 7.05 15.84 -4.34
C SER A 214 6.40 15.06 -3.20
N ALA A 215 6.94 13.89 -2.86
CA ALA A 215 6.35 13.01 -1.83
C ALA A 215 6.11 13.70 -0.47
N PRO A 216 7.03 14.54 0.07
CA PRO A 216 6.79 15.24 1.34
C PRO A 216 5.62 16.22 1.29
N VAL A 217 5.49 17.00 0.21
CA VAL A 217 4.42 18.00 0.06
C VAL A 217 3.08 17.30 -0.19
N ALA A 218 3.09 16.30 -1.07
CA ALA A 218 1.93 15.47 -1.38
C ALA A 218 1.36 14.78 -0.13
N ALA A 219 2.22 14.35 0.81
CA ALA A 219 1.77 13.77 2.07
C ALA A 219 0.98 14.74 2.94
N GLY A 220 1.40 16.01 3.00
CA GLY A 220 0.66 17.06 3.68
C GLY A 220 -0.70 17.35 3.04
N VAL A 221 -0.79 17.24 1.71
CA VAL A 221 -2.08 17.35 1.01
C VAL A 221 -2.96 16.12 1.29
N ALA A 222 -2.38 14.92 1.21
CA ALA A 222 -3.09 13.65 1.39
C ALA A 222 -3.75 13.53 2.77
N CYS A 223 -3.14 14.10 3.82
CA CYS A 223 -3.73 14.14 5.17
C CYS A 223 -4.58 15.40 5.44
N GLY A 224 -4.72 16.27 4.44
CA GLY A 224 -5.53 17.48 4.51
C GLY A 224 -4.88 18.67 5.24
N ALA A 225 -3.65 18.52 5.74
CA ALA A 225 -2.91 19.57 6.44
C ALA A 225 -2.48 20.73 5.53
N VAL A 226 -2.22 20.44 4.24
CA VAL A 226 -1.88 21.46 3.23
C VAL A 226 -3.10 21.66 2.32
N PRO A 227 -3.75 22.84 2.37
CA PRO A 227 -4.81 23.18 1.44
C PRO A 227 -4.22 23.58 0.09
N ILE A 228 -4.71 22.97 -0.99
CA ILE A 228 -4.40 23.38 -2.36
C ILE A 228 -5.67 23.43 -3.19
N LEU A 229 -5.67 24.25 -4.24
CA LEU A 229 -6.76 24.30 -5.20
C LEU A 229 -6.90 22.96 -5.94
N GLY A 230 -8.15 22.55 -6.18
CA GLY A 230 -8.46 21.34 -6.95
C GLY A 230 -8.36 20.02 -6.18
N ARG A 231 -8.00 20.03 -4.88
CA ARG A 231 -7.98 18.79 -4.08
C ARG A 231 -9.39 18.21 -3.92
N ARG A 232 -9.53 16.88 -3.99
CA ARG A 232 -10.81 16.18 -3.75
C ARG A 232 -10.67 15.29 -2.52
N GLY A 233 -11.58 15.45 -1.57
CA GLY A 233 -11.60 14.69 -0.32
C GLY A 233 -12.43 13.42 -0.44
N TYR A 234 -11.97 12.35 0.21
CA TYR A 234 -12.63 11.05 0.26
C TYR A 234 -12.55 10.50 1.68
N ARG A 235 -13.58 9.76 2.08
CA ARG A 235 -13.68 9.09 3.37
C ARG A 235 -13.85 7.60 3.19
N PHE A 236 -13.03 6.80 3.85
CA PHE A 236 -13.19 5.35 3.92
C PHE A 236 -13.25 4.89 5.38
N SER A 237 -13.70 3.66 5.59
CA SER A 237 -13.77 3.06 6.92
C SER A 237 -13.12 1.68 6.96
N LEU A 238 -12.68 1.27 8.14
CA LEU A 238 -12.27 -0.10 8.41
C LEU A 238 -13.49 -0.96 8.72
N ARG A 239 -13.68 -2.02 7.95
CA ARG A 239 -14.74 -3.02 8.13
C ARG A 239 -14.15 -4.31 8.66
N PHE A 240 -14.90 -5.02 9.49
CA PHE A 240 -14.50 -6.35 9.93
C PHE A 240 -14.87 -7.37 8.85
N ARG A 241 -13.99 -8.35 8.65
CA ARG A 241 -14.15 -9.44 7.69
C ARG A 241 -14.72 -10.71 8.32
N ASP A 242 -14.72 -10.76 9.65
CA ASP A 242 -15.26 -11.88 10.42
C ASP A 242 -16.20 -11.40 11.53
N ASP A 243 -17.15 -12.26 11.89
CA ASP A 243 -18.14 -11.98 12.94
C ASP A 243 -17.49 -11.78 14.32
N GLN A 244 -16.32 -12.37 14.52
CA GLN A 244 -15.50 -12.22 15.73
C GLN A 244 -14.76 -10.87 15.79
N LYS A 245 -14.86 -10.02 14.76
CA LYS A 245 -14.27 -8.68 14.68
C LYS A 245 -12.76 -8.66 14.92
N ARG A 246 -12.06 -9.69 14.44
CA ARG A 246 -10.60 -9.83 14.58
C ARG A 246 -9.85 -9.23 13.40
N TYR A 247 -10.40 -9.38 12.20
CA TYR A 247 -9.71 -9.02 10.96
C TYR A 247 -10.38 -7.82 10.29
N LYS A 248 -9.62 -6.76 10.05
CA LYS A 248 -10.14 -5.56 9.37
C LYS A 248 -9.78 -5.58 7.88
N ALA A 249 -10.49 -4.78 7.10
CA ALA A 249 -10.20 -4.47 5.71
C ALA A 249 -10.63 -3.03 5.41
N PHE A 250 -10.05 -2.43 4.38
CA PHE A 250 -10.47 -1.13 3.90
C PHE A 250 -11.79 -1.24 3.13
N SER A 251 -12.73 -0.32 3.36
CA SER A 251 -13.90 -0.17 2.49
C SER A 251 -13.57 0.70 1.29
N PHE A 252 -14.45 0.70 0.28
CA PHE A 252 -14.46 1.80 -0.67
C PHE A 252 -14.74 3.12 0.04
N ALA A 253 -14.20 4.19 -0.52
CA ALA A 253 -14.35 5.54 -0.03
C ALA A 253 -15.51 6.27 -0.71
N THR A 254 -16.19 7.12 0.04
CA THR A 254 -17.18 8.08 -0.48
C THR A 254 -16.56 9.46 -0.58
N GLN A 255 -16.94 10.24 -1.59
CA GLN A 255 -16.47 11.62 -1.72
C GLN A 255 -17.00 12.48 -0.57
N ILE A 256 -16.14 13.29 0.05
CA ILE A 256 -16.54 14.22 1.11
C ILE A 256 -17.21 15.43 0.48
N GLY A 257 -18.43 15.75 0.91
CA GLY A 257 -19.19 16.90 0.41
C GLY A 257 -19.86 16.69 -0.96
N GLY A 258 -19.95 15.45 -1.44
CA GLY A 258 -20.88 15.08 -2.52
C GLY A 258 -22.18 14.56 -1.92
N ASP A 259 -23.32 15.02 -2.43
CA ASP A 259 -24.62 14.40 -2.15
C ASP A 259 -24.66 13.00 -2.78
N LEU A 260 -25.31 12.07 -2.08
CA LEU A 260 -25.51 10.68 -2.49
C LEU A 260 -26.36 10.57 -3.75
#